data_AF-A8SDX1-F1
#
_entry.id   AF-A8SDX1-F1
#
_cell.length_a   1.000
_cell.length_b   1.000
_cell.length_c   1.000
_cell.angle_alpha   90.00
_cell.angle_beta   90.00
_cell.angle_gamma   90.00
#
_symmetry.space_group_name_H-M   'P 1'
#
loop_
_entity.id
_entity.type
_entity.pdbx_description
1 polymer ?
#
loop_
_entity_poly.entity_id
_entity_poly.type
_entity_poly.pdbx_seq_one_letter_code
_entity_poly.pdbx_strand_id
1 'polypeptide(L)'
;MSLKPPKKSDLGKSWMKNRRDKARMIQPEYHLIASEGTETEPQYFGAIQRIINSKYRDRIQLKVEGIGDNTVNLLMKARQYVQNNGIVFKHVWIVYDTDDFPAENIDMVAQLCEEYNAQGETIYHAVWSNQCVELWYLLHFMYMDTDIDRSRYWPKLSDWLKNGVTSRELREEPPGYV
;
A
#
# COMPACT_ATOMS: atom_id res chain seq x y z
N MET A 1 30.80 26.30 -1.37
CA MET A 1 31.31 26.68 -0.03
C MET A 1 32.82 26.50 -0.01
N SER A 2 33.56 27.43 0.60
CA SER A 2 35.03 27.41 0.66
C SER A 2 35.54 26.21 1.46
N LEU A 3 36.41 25.39 0.87
CA LEU A 3 37.01 24.18 1.46
C LEU A 3 38.21 24.48 2.37
N LYS A 4 38.36 25.71 2.87
CA LYS A 4 39.52 26.08 3.68
C LYS A 4 39.40 25.47 5.09
N PRO A 5 40.43 24.77 5.57
CA PRO A 5 40.43 24.24 6.93
C PRO A 5 40.31 25.37 7.96
N PRO A 6 39.61 25.13 9.08
CA PRO A 6 39.43 26.13 10.12
C PRO A 6 40.78 26.57 10.71
N LYS A 7 40.91 27.86 10.96
CA LYS A 7 42.11 28.45 11.58
C LYS A 7 42.29 27.91 13.00
N LYS A 8 43.52 27.51 13.36
CA LYS A 8 43.87 26.99 14.70
C LYS A 8 43.44 27.92 15.85
N SER A 9 43.46 29.23 15.64
CA SER A 9 43.05 30.23 16.63
C SER A 9 41.56 30.29 16.92
N ASP A 10 40.75 29.72 16.03
CA ASP A 10 39.29 29.76 16.14
C ASP A 10 38.75 28.47 16.78
N LEU A 11 39.58 27.42 16.85
CA LEU A 11 39.24 26.15 17.52
C LEU A 11 38.93 26.41 19.00
N GLY A 12 37.72 26.05 19.45
CA GLY A 12 37.27 26.20 20.84
C GLY A 12 36.50 27.49 21.14
N LYS A 13 36.29 28.38 20.17
CA LYS A 13 35.40 29.54 20.35
C LYS A 13 33.94 29.08 20.46
N SER A 14 33.16 29.70 21.35
CA SER A 14 31.76 29.32 21.62
C SER A 14 30.82 29.36 20.41
N TRP A 15 31.15 30.16 19.40
CA TRP A 15 30.43 30.25 18.13
C TRP A 15 30.84 29.18 17.12
N MET A 16 32.01 28.56 17.31
CA MET A 16 32.46 27.43 16.51
C MET A 16 31.85 26.14 17.09
N LYS A 17 30.52 26.02 16.94
CA LYS A 17 29.82 24.78 17.29
C LYS A 17 30.12 23.73 16.23
N ASN A 18 30.48 22.52 16.65
CA ASN A 18 30.42 21.36 15.77
C ASN A 18 29.04 21.32 15.12
N ARG A 19 29.02 21.11 13.79
CA ARG A 19 27.77 20.91 13.07
C ARG A 19 27.02 19.80 13.80
N ARG A 20 25.83 20.10 14.31
CA ARG A 20 25.01 19.08 14.97
C ARG A 20 24.54 18.15 13.86
N ASP A 21 25.23 17.04 13.69
CA ASP A 21 24.77 15.90 12.89
C ASP A 21 23.63 15.18 13.65
N LYS A 22 22.57 15.92 13.99
CA LYS A 22 21.32 15.28 14.34
C LYS A 22 20.78 14.69 13.05
N ALA A 23 20.61 13.38 13.00
CA ALA A 23 19.81 12.74 11.97
C ALA A 23 18.49 13.51 11.88
N ARG A 24 18.24 14.17 10.74
CA ARG A 24 16.94 14.79 10.50
C ARG A 24 15.94 13.64 10.52
N MET A 25 15.02 13.62 11.49
CA MET A 25 13.81 12.82 11.38
C MET A 25 13.09 13.34 10.15
N ILE A 26 13.21 12.61 9.05
CA ILE A 26 12.40 12.83 7.86
C ILE A 26 10.99 12.40 8.28
N GLN A 27 10.01 13.28 8.07
CA GLN A 27 8.61 12.90 8.29
C GLN A 27 8.30 11.70 7.39
N PRO A 28 7.63 10.66 7.89
CA PRO A 28 7.33 9.51 7.07
C PRO A 28 6.42 9.92 5.92
N GLU A 29 6.64 9.30 4.77
CA GLU A 29 5.82 9.47 3.58
C GLU A 29 4.48 8.76 3.79
N TYR A 30 3.37 9.47 3.55
CA TYR A 30 2.02 8.89 3.71
C TYR A 30 1.54 8.25 2.42
N HIS A 31 1.04 7.02 2.55
CA HIS A 31 0.45 6.22 1.48
C HIS A 31 -1.00 5.91 1.83
N LEU A 32 -1.88 5.89 0.83
CA LEU A 32 -3.28 5.49 0.97
C LEU A 32 -3.56 4.31 0.02
N ILE A 33 -4.11 3.21 0.52
CA ILE A 33 -4.81 2.23 -0.29
C ILE A 33 -6.31 2.54 -0.17
N ALA A 34 -6.93 2.88 -1.29
CA ALA A 34 -8.36 3.12 -1.43
C ALA A 34 -8.96 1.96 -2.22
N SER A 35 -9.90 1.24 -1.61
CA SER A 35 -10.44 0.02 -2.18
C SER A 35 -11.93 0.15 -2.50
N GLU A 36 -12.40 -0.58 -3.52
CA GLU A 36 -13.79 -0.64 -3.96
C GLU A 36 -14.69 -1.21 -2.85
N GLY A 37 -14.32 -2.35 -2.31
CA GLY A 37 -15.00 -3.02 -1.20
C GLY A 37 -14.76 -2.30 0.13
N THR A 38 -15.80 -2.27 0.97
CA THR A 38 -15.78 -1.60 2.28
C THR A 38 -15.51 -2.54 3.45
N GLU A 39 -15.56 -3.86 3.22
CA GLU A 39 -15.39 -4.88 4.25
C GLU A 39 -14.13 -5.70 4.01
N THR A 40 -14.20 -6.65 3.07
CA THR A 40 -13.18 -7.68 2.80
C THR A 40 -11.80 -7.08 2.51
N GLU A 41 -11.74 -6.16 1.56
CA GLU A 41 -10.49 -5.55 1.11
C GLU A 41 -9.77 -4.76 2.22
N PRO A 42 -10.43 -3.85 2.97
CA PRO A 42 -9.79 -3.19 4.11
C PRO A 42 -9.21 -4.15 5.14
N GLN A 43 -9.84 -5.30 5.37
CA GLN A 43 -9.35 -6.28 6.35
C GLN A 43 -8.08 -6.97 5.86
N TYR A 44 -7.99 -7.28 4.58
CA TYR A 44 -6.80 -7.85 3.95
C TYR A 44 -5.64 -6.88 3.90
N PHE A 45 -5.87 -5.69 3.37
CA PHE A 45 -4.85 -4.65 3.35
C PHE A 45 -4.50 -4.17 4.76
N GLY A 46 -5.40 -4.31 5.73
CA GLY A 46 -5.12 -4.01 7.14
C GLY A 46 -3.97 -4.84 7.72
N ALA A 47 -3.79 -6.09 7.28
CA ALA A 47 -2.62 -6.88 7.67
C ALA A 47 -1.32 -6.30 7.07
N ILE A 48 -1.36 -5.93 5.79
CA ILE A 48 -0.24 -5.28 5.09
C ILE A 48 0.10 -3.93 5.75
N GLN A 49 -0.91 -3.14 6.08
CA GLN A 49 -0.77 -1.88 6.81
C GLN A 49 -0.05 -2.06 8.13
N ARG A 50 -0.45 -3.04 8.95
CA ARG A 50 0.21 -3.32 10.23
C ARG A 50 1.69 -3.70 10.03
N ILE A 51 1.98 -4.55 9.05
CA ILE A 51 3.36 -4.99 8.75
C ILE A 51 4.21 -3.79 8.29
N ILE A 52 3.71 -3.00 7.34
CA ILE A 52 4.44 -1.84 6.79
C ILE A 52 4.67 -0.78 7.86
N ASN A 53 3.63 -0.41 8.61
CA ASN A 53 3.74 0.65 9.63
C ASN A 53 4.60 0.22 10.82
N SER A 54 4.69 -1.08 11.10
CA SER A 54 5.61 -1.62 12.10
C SER A 54 7.05 -1.60 11.60
N LYS A 55 7.30 -2.14 10.39
CA LYS A 55 8.64 -2.34 9.84
C LYS A 55 9.30 -1.04 9.35
N TYR A 56 8.51 -0.08 8.88
CA TYR A 56 8.97 1.14 8.21
C TYR A 56 8.46 2.41 8.89
N ARG A 57 8.19 2.38 10.19
CA ARG A 57 7.55 3.46 10.97
C ARG A 57 8.09 4.87 10.70
N ASP A 58 9.41 5.01 10.58
CA ASP A 58 10.09 6.31 10.39
C ASP A 58 10.20 6.74 8.91
N ARG A 59 9.66 5.93 7.98
CA ARG A 59 9.78 6.15 6.53
C ARG A 59 8.45 6.17 5.82
N ILE A 60 7.52 5.28 6.18
CA ILE A 60 6.24 5.09 5.51
C ILE A 60 5.13 4.99 6.56
N GLN A 61 4.04 5.71 6.33
CA GLN A 61 2.77 5.53 7.02
C GLN A 61 1.70 5.15 5.98
N LEU A 62 1.31 3.88 5.99
CA LEU A 62 0.24 3.37 5.17
C LEU A 62 -1.10 3.51 5.88
N LYS A 63 -2.09 3.99 5.15
CA LYS A 63 -3.49 4.00 5.51
C LYS A 63 -4.29 3.17 4.51
N VAL A 64 -5.30 2.46 4.99
CA VAL A 64 -6.23 1.68 4.17
C VAL A 64 -7.63 2.20 4.43
N GLU A 65 -8.38 2.43 3.36
CA GLU A 65 -9.77 2.89 3.41
C GLU A 65 -10.60 2.15 2.36
N GLY A 66 -11.70 1.55 2.78
CA GLY A 66 -12.71 1.00 1.88
C GLY A 66 -13.70 2.09 1.52
N ILE A 67 -13.62 2.62 0.30
CA ILE A 67 -14.35 3.82 -0.09
C ILE A 67 -15.78 3.49 -0.55
N GLY A 68 -16.01 2.30 -1.14
CA GLY A 68 -17.36 1.91 -1.58
C GLY A 68 -17.78 2.63 -2.85
N ASP A 69 -17.18 2.25 -3.97
CA ASP A 69 -17.61 2.59 -5.34
C ASP A 69 -16.76 1.84 -6.36
N ASN A 70 -17.11 1.96 -7.64
CA ASN A 70 -16.41 1.30 -8.71
C ASN A 70 -15.49 2.23 -9.52
N THR A 71 -14.43 1.64 -10.07
CA THR A 71 -13.57 2.20 -11.14
C THR A 71 -13.31 3.73 -11.03
N VAL A 72 -13.89 4.53 -11.92
CA VAL A 72 -13.65 5.98 -12.00
C VAL A 72 -14.27 6.71 -10.81
N ASN A 73 -15.44 6.29 -10.34
CA ASN A 73 -16.08 6.91 -9.18
C ASN A 73 -15.26 6.68 -7.91
N LEU A 74 -14.66 5.50 -7.78
CA LEU A 74 -13.72 5.18 -6.70
C LEU A 74 -12.53 6.15 -6.72
N LEU A 75 -11.89 6.35 -7.88
CA LEU A 75 -10.80 7.31 -8.04
C LEU A 75 -11.24 8.73 -7.64
N MET A 76 -12.41 9.19 -8.09
CA MET A 76 -12.92 10.52 -7.75
C MET A 76 -13.17 10.69 -6.25
N LYS A 77 -13.77 9.69 -5.60
CA LYS A 77 -13.97 9.69 -4.15
C LYS A 77 -12.65 9.62 -3.38
N ALA A 78 -11.67 8.84 -3.84
CA ALA A 78 -10.33 8.78 -3.25
C ALA A 78 -9.63 10.13 -3.31
N ARG A 79 -9.75 10.85 -4.43
CA ARG A 79 -9.23 12.22 -4.56
C ARG A 79 -9.92 13.18 -3.60
N GLN A 80 -11.24 13.14 -3.52
CA GLN A 80 -11.99 13.96 -2.58
C GLN A 80 -11.59 13.66 -1.12
N TYR A 81 -11.40 12.38 -0.80
CA TYR A 81 -10.91 11.95 0.50
C TYR A 81 -9.53 12.56 0.81
N VAL A 82 -8.58 12.49 -0.12
CA VAL A 82 -7.23 13.05 0.03
C VAL A 82 -7.28 14.57 0.20
N GLN A 83 -8.08 15.27 -0.60
CA GLN A 83 -8.23 16.73 -0.54
C GLN A 83 -8.86 17.22 0.77
N ASN A 84 -9.80 16.44 1.32
CA ASN A 84 -10.47 16.76 2.57
C ASN A 84 -9.67 16.30 3.81
N ASN A 85 -8.57 15.57 3.62
CA ASN A 85 -7.74 15.10 4.71
C ASN A 85 -6.74 16.17 5.16
N GLY A 86 -6.44 16.23 6.45
CA GLY A 86 -5.37 17.08 6.98
C GLY A 86 -3.95 16.53 6.71
N ILE A 87 -3.86 15.32 6.13
CA ILE A 87 -2.62 14.62 5.81
C ILE A 87 -2.37 14.69 4.31
N VAL A 88 -1.14 15.04 3.92
CA VAL A 88 -0.69 15.00 2.53
C VAL A 88 -0.21 13.58 2.20
N PHE A 89 -0.99 12.87 1.39
CA PHE A 89 -0.60 11.58 0.85
C PHE A 89 0.32 11.78 -0.36
N LYS A 90 1.48 11.13 -0.34
CA LYS A 90 2.40 11.13 -1.48
C LYS A 90 1.98 10.13 -2.54
N HIS A 91 1.47 8.98 -2.10
CA HIS A 91 1.01 7.91 -2.98
C HIS A 91 -0.41 7.46 -2.60
N VAL A 92 -1.24 7.28 -3.61
CA VAL A 92 -2.62 6.78 -3.48
C VAL A 92 -2.81 5.62 -4.44
N TRP A 93 -3.11 4.45 -3.90
CA TRP A 93 -3.30 3.20 -4.64
C TRP A 93 -4.80 2.93 -4.73
N ILE A 94 -5.33 2.93 -5.95
CA ILE A 94 -6.75 2.67 -6.24
C ILE A 94 -6.88 1.19 -6.57
N VAL A 95 -7.54 0.44 -5.69
CA VAL A 95 -7.75 -1.00 -5.82
C VAL A 95 -9.19 -1.28 -6.21
N TYR A 96 -9.40 -1.94 -7.35
CA TYR A 96 -10.72 -2.25 -7.88
C TYR A 96 -10.74 -3.59 -8.60
N ASP A 97 -11.91 -4.18 -8.74
CA ASP A 97 -12.11 -5.46 -9.41
C ASP A 97 -12.37 -5.26 -10.92
N THR A 98 -12.11 -6.29 -11.72
CA THR A 98 -12.33 -6.26 -13.19
C THR A 98 -13.56 -7.06 -13.64
N ASP A 99 -14.19 -7.77 -12.71
CA ASP A 99 -15.25 -8.76 -12.94
C ASP A 99 -16.53 -8.22 -13.61
N ASP A 100 -16.94 -6.98 -13.32
CA ASP A 100 -18.21 -6.41 -13.76
C ASP A 100 -18.08 -5.22 -14.73
N PHE A 101 -16.88 -4.95 -15.30
CA PHE A 101 -16.65 -3.75 -16.11
C PHE A 101 -16.14 -4.01 -17.53
N PRO A 102 -16.57 -3.21 -18.52
CA PRO A 102 -15.91 -3.14 -19.81
C PRO A 102 -14.43 -2.77 -19.63
N ALA A 103 -13.55 -3.33 -20.46
CA ALA A 103 -12.12 -3.01 -20.46
C ALA A 103 -11.85 -1.50 -20.53
N GLU A 104 -12.70 -0.76 -21.25
CA GLU A 104 -12.65 0.71 -21.36
C GLU A 104 -12.67 1.42 -20.00
N ASN A 105 -13.45 0.93 -19.03
CA ASN A 105 -13.52 1.55 -17.70
C ASN A 105 -12.27 1.24 -16.86
N ILE A 106 -11.70 0.04 -17.02
CA ILE A 106 -10.47 -0.38 -16.33
C ILE A 106 -9.32 0.51 -16.82
N ASP A 107 -9.19 0.66 -18.14
CA ASP A 107 -8.16 1.48 -18.77
C ASP A 107 -8.34 2.97 -18.46
N MET A 108 -9.58 3.44 -18.35
CA MET A 108 -9.88 4.84 -17.99
C MET A 108 -9.32 5.21 -16.62
N VAL A 109 -9.39 4.33 -15.62
CA VAL A 109 -8.83 4.63 -14.29
C VAL A 109 -7.32 4.81 -14.36
N ALA A 110 -6.62 3.94 -15.10
CA ALA A 110 -5.18 4.06 -15.32
C ALA A 110 -4.83 5.36 -16.05
N GLN A 111 -5.57 5.70 -17.11
CA GLN A 111 -5.38 6.94 -17.85
C GLN A 111 -5.56 8.17 -16.95
N LEU A 112 -6.64 8.23 -16.18
CA LEU A 112 -6.90 9.35 -15.28
C LEU A 112 -5.83 9.49 -14.19
N CYS A 113 -5.28 8.37 -13.69
CA CYS A 113 -4.15 8.42 -12.76
C CYS A 113 -2.95 9.13 -13.39
N GLU A 114 -2.57 8.79 -14.62
CA GLU A 114 -1.46 9.46 -15.33
C GLU A 114 -1.74 10.96 -15.56
N GLU A 115 -2.96 11.31 -15.94
CA GLU A 115 -3.37 12.71 -16.11
C GLU A 115 -3.26 13.52 -14.81
N TYR A 116 -3.64 12.93 -13.68
CA TYR A 116 -3.52 13.58 -12.36
C TYR A 116 -2.09 13.65 -11.87
N ASN A 117 -1.27 12.64 -12.16
CA ASN A 117 0.14 12.59 -11.79
C ASN A 117 0.93 13.72 -12.49
N ALA A 118 0.54 14.11 -13.69
CA ALA A 118 1.16 15.22 -14.41
C ALA A 118 0.88 16.60 -13.78
N GLN A 119 -0.16 16.73 -12.94
CA GLN A 119 -0.67 18.00 -12.43
C GLN A 119 -0.41 18.21 -10.94
N GLY A 120 -0.14 17.14 -10.18
CA GLY A 120 -0.11 17.16 -8.73
C GLY A 120 1.16 16.59 -8.10
N GLU A 121 1.34 16.83 -6.81
CA GLU A 121 2.43 16.23 -6.03
C GLU A 121 2.10 14.82 -5.53
N THR A 122 0.81 14.50 -5.40
CA THR A 122 0.28 13.18 -5.06
C THR A 122 0.27 12.31 -6.31
N ILE A 123 0.85 11.11 -6.20
CA ILE A 123 0.94 10.13 -7.27
C ILE A 123 -0.14 9.07 -7.05
N TYR A 124 -1.03 8.91 -8.03
CA TYR A 124 -2.09 7.93 -8.08
C TYR A 124 -1.63 6.71 -8.89
N HIS A 125 -1.96 5.52 -8.37
CA HIS A 125 -1.65 4.24 -8.98
C HIS A 125 -2.94 3.44 -9.14
N ALA A 126 -3.25 3.02 -10.37
CA ALA A 126 -4.31 2.06 -10.63
C ALA A 126 -3.78 0.65 -10.37
N VAL A 127 -4.49 -0.13 -9.56
CA VAL A 127 -4.20 -1.54 -9.29
C VAL A 127 -5.52 -2.29 -9.38
N TRP A 128 -5.58 -3.31 -10.21
CA TRP A 128 -6.80 -4.09 -10.40
C TRP A 128 -6.58 -5.57 -10.16
N SER A 129 -7.60 -6.23 -9.65
CA SER A 129 -7.62 -7.68 -9.50
C SER A 129 -8.29 -8.31 -10.72
N ASN A 130 -7.70 -9.37 -11.27
CA ASN A 130 -8.31 -10.12 -12.38
C ASN A 130 -8.65 -11.53 -11.94
N GLN A 131 -9.90 -11.91 -11.66
CA GLN A 131 -11.13 -11.14 -11.90
C GLN A 131 -11.59 -10.28 -10.71
N CYS A 132 -11.35 -10.74 -9.49
CA CYS A 132 -11.78 -10.08 -8.26
C CYS A 132 -10.78 -10.34 -7.12
N VAL A 133 -10.87 -9.58 -6.03
CA VAL A 133 -9.87 -9.63 -4.94
C VAL A 133 -9.78 -11.00 -4.26
N GLU A 134 -10.85 -11.81 -4.25
CA GLU A 134 -10.86 -13.19 -3.74
C GLU A 134 -9.75 -14.05 -4.35
N LEU A 135 -9.39 -13.79 -5.61
CA LEU A 135 -8.28 -14.47 -6.26
C LEU A 135 -6.97 -14.26 -5.50
N TRP A 136 -6.69 -13.05 -5.03
CA TRP A 136 -5.45 -12.75 -4.31
C TRP A 136 -5.37 -13.51 -2.99
N TYR A 137 -6.50 -13.66 -2.28
CA TYR A 137 -6.55 -14.52 -1.10
C TYR A 137 -6.24 -15.97 -1.43
N LEU A 138 -6.78 -16.51 -2.54
CA LEU A 138 -6.49 -17.88 -2.96
C LEU A 138 -5.01 -18.08 -3.25
N LEU A 139 -4.38 -17.11 -3.91
CA LEU A 139 -2.97 -17.15 -4.27
C LEU A 139 -2.04 -17.17 -3.06
N HIS A 140 -2.49 -16.73 -1.87
CA HIS A 140 -1.74 -16.92 -0.62
C HIS A 140 -1.72 -18.36 -0.12
N PHE A 141 -2.73 -19.16 -0.48
CA PHE A 141 -2.88 -20.54 0.00
C PHE A 141 -2.46 -21.57 -1.05
N MET A 142 -2.62 -21.25 -2.34
CA MET A 142 -2.32 -22.17 -3.43
C MET A 142 -1.80 -21.47 -4.67
N TYR A 143 -0.87 -22.12 -5.35
CA TYR A 143 -0.47 -21.74 -6.69
C TYR A 143 -1.59 -22.08 -7.69
N MET A 144 -1.85 -21.17 -8.63
CA MET A 144 -2.79 -21.35 -9.73
C MET A 144 -2.16 -20.82 -11.02
N ASP A 145 -2.23 -21.62 -12.08
CA ASP A 145 -1.72 -21.32 -13.43
C ASP A 145 -2.80 -21.39 -14.51
N THR A 146 -4.05 -21.63 -14.10
CA THR A 146 -5.21 -21.74 -14.99
C THR A 146 -6.34 -20.86 -14.45
N ASP A 147 -6.94 -20.08 -15.35
CA ASP A 147 -8.12 -19.28 -15.02
C ASP A 147 -9.31 -20.18 -14.66
N ILE A 148 -9.98 -19.84 -13.57
CA ILE A 148 -11.21 -20.51 -13.15
C ILE A 148 -12.32 -19.47 -13.02
N ASP A 149 -13.55 -19.91 -13.24
CA ASP A 149 -14.72 -19.05 -13.09
C ASP A 149 -14.83 -18.50 -11.65
N ARG A 150 -15.20 -17.22 -11.51
CA ARG A 150 -15.34 -16.51 -10.23
C ARG A 150 -16.17 -17.28 -9.20
N SER A 151 -17.21 -17.99 -9.64
CA SER A 151 -18.06 -18.81 -8.75
C SER A 151 -17.28 -19.91 -8.02
N ARG A 152 -16.08 -20.26 -8.50
CA ARG A 152 -15.20 -21.27 -7.90
C ARG A 152 -14.26 -20.70 -6.84
N TYR A 153 -14.09 -19.38 -6.76
CA TYR A 153 -13.17 -18.80 -5.78
C TYR A 153 -13.65 -19.02 -4.35
N TRP A 154 -14.92 -18.68 -4.08
CA TRP A 154 -15.47 -18.77 -2.73
C TRP A 154 -15.50 -20.21 -2.16
N PRO A 155 -15.91 -21.25 -2.91
CA PRO A 155 -15.79 -22.63 -2.45
C PRO A 155 -14.36 -23.04 -2.09
N LYS A 156 -13.36 -22.68 -2.92
CA LYS A 156 -11.95 -22.99 -2.67
C LYS A 156 -11.42 -22.24 -1.45
N LEU A 157 -11.73 -20.95 -1.32
CA LEU A 157 -11.34 -20.16 -0.15
C LEU A 157 -11.95 -20.72 1.12
N SER A 158 -13.24 -21.06 1.07
CA SER A 158 -13.94 -21.64 2.21
C SER A 158 -13.31 -22.95 2.66
N ASP A 159 -12.89 -23.80 1.72
CA ASP A 159 -12.22 -25.06 2.04
C ASP A 159 -10.85 -24.83 2.70
N TRP A 160 -10.02 -23.94 2.11
CA TRP A 160 -8.73 -23.56 2.69
C TRP A 160 -8.85 -22.92 4.07
N LEU A 161 -9.84 -22.04 4.28
CA LEU A 161 -10.04 -21.38 5.57
C LEU A 161 -10.57 -22.36 6.62
N LYS A 162 -11.42 -23.31 6.26
CA LYS A 162 -11.91 -24.35 7.18
C LYS A 162 -10.82 -25.37 7.54
N ASN A 163 -10.04 -25.83 6.57
CA ASN A 163 -9.04 -26.89 6.78
C ASN A 163 -7.67 -26.33 7.24
N GLY A 164 -7.34 -25.09 6.88
CA GLY A 164 -6.08 -24.44 7.21
C GLY A 164 -6.01 -23.94 8.65
N VAL A 165 -7.16 -23.60 9.27
CA VAL A 165 -7.26 -23.29 10.70
C VAL A 165 -6.90 -24.53 11.54
N THR A 166 -7.34 -25.72 11.11
CA THR A 166 -7.02 -27.00 11.76
C THR A 166 -5.55 -27.42 11.60
N SER A 167 -4.86 -26.93 10.57
CA SER A 167 -3.49 -27.35 10.22
C SER A 167 -2.40 -26.50 10.88
N ARG A 168 -2.71 -25.28 11.33
CA ARG A 168 -1.74 -24.38 11.99
C ARG A 168 -1.54 -24.68 13.48
N GLU A 169 -2.40 -25.46 14.11
CA GLU A 169 -2.17 -26.00 15.47
C GLU A 169 -1.17 -27.17 15.50
N LEU A 170 -0.63 -27.61 14.35
CA LEU A 170 0.30 -28.75 14.27
C LEU A 170 1.66 -28.42 13.64
N ARG A 171 2.03 -27.14 13.51
CA ARG A 171 3.38 -26.74 13.09
C ARG A 171 3.99 -25.74 14.07
N GLU A 172 4.30 -26.23 15.26
CA GLU A 172 5.48 -25.73 15.97
C GLU A 172 6.73 -26.40 15.38
N GLU A 173 7.79 -25.59 15.28
CA GLU A 173 9.16 -25.87 14.83
C GLU A 173 9.48 -25.74 13.33
N PRO A 174 10.31 -24.75 12.94
CA PRO A 174 10.98 -24.77 11.65
C PRO A 174 12.21 -25.71 11.71
N PRO A 175 12.48 -26.54 10.69
CA PRO A 175 13.74 -27.26 10.63
C PRO A 175 14.88 -26.26 10.40
N GLY A 176 15.89 -26.32 11.27
CA GLY A 176 17.14 -25.60 11.08
C GLY A 176 17.81 -26.02 9.78
N TYR A 177 18.20 -25.03 8.97
CA TYR A 177 19.04 -25.26 7.81
C TYR A 177 20.48 -25.54 8.28
N VAL A 178 21.00 -26.72 7.93
CA VAL A 178 22.43 -27.02 7.80
C VAL A 178 22.78 -26.93 6.32
#